data_AF-A0A919FAQ0-F1
#
_entry.id   AF-A0A919FAQ0-F1
#
_cell.length_a   1.000
_cell.length_b   1.000
_cell.length_c   1.000
_cell.angle_alpha   90.00
_cell.angle_beta   90.00
_cell.angle_gamma   90.00
#
_symmetry.space_group_name_H-M   'P 1'
#
loop_
_entity.id
_entity.type
_entity.pdbx_description
1 polymer ?
#
loop_
_entity_poly.entity_id
_entity_poly.type
_entity_poly.pdbx_seq_one_letter_code
_entity_poly.pdbx_strand_id
1 'polypeptide(L)'
;MKPLMLVPALAALLAACSNPSSDTATPPGELPGTGTPPATAPAASTDFAATLAAHHWHLEKAEDGQGNPLKALFVDGQPPLQLDFGDGRVSVSHLCNRRGGSYTLEGGTLQVGRMASTMMACPEPGRMEQEKAAGQALEGSFAIAVDGGGAEPRLTLKRQDGTLLVLAGTPTAETRYGGPGEQVFLEVAAQTRPCSHPLIPDKQCLQVRELRYDANGLRQGDPGEWQNFYDDIEGYQHQDGVRNVLRVRRYTRQDVPADASKYAYVLDMVVESETVKPAP
;
A
#
# COMPACT_ATOMS: atom_id res chain seq x y z
N MET A 1 17.92 31.22 -43.94
CA MET A 1 18.85 30.84 -45.02
C MET A 1 19.39 29.45 -44.71
N LYS A 2 19.05 28.48 -45.56
CA LYS A 2 19.37 27.06 -45.45
C LYS A 2 20.49 26.75 -46.44
N PRO A 3 21.50 25.96 -46.07
CA PRO A 3 22.16 25.09 -47.03
C PRO A 3 21.85 23.63 -46.72
N LEU A 4 21.83 22.87 -47.80
CA LEU A 4 21.17 21.61 -48.05
C LEU A 4 22.21 20.69 -48.72
N MET A 5 22.17 19.38 -48.39
CA MET A 5 22.82 18.22 -49.05
C MET A 5 24.36 18.13 -48.89
N LEU A 6 25.01 16.95 -48.79
CA LEU A 6 24.85 15.74 -49.60
C LEU A 6 25.40 14.49 -48.88
N VAL A 7 24.72 13.36 -49.09
CA VAL A 7 25.09 11.98 -48.71
C VAL A 7 26.03 11.37 -49.76
N PRO A 8 26.88 10.38 -49.42
CA PRO A 8 27.02 9.25 -50.32
C PRO A 8 26.83 7.91 -49.61
N ALA A 9 26.00 7.07 -50.23
CA ALA A 9 25.88 5.65 -49.98
C ALA A 9 27.01 4.91 -50.71
N LEU A 10 27.57 3.87 -50.08
CA LEU A 10 28.44 2.90 -50.74
C LEU A 10 27.94 1.50 -50.38
N ALA A 11 27.68 0.70 -51.42
CA ALA A 11 27.12 -0.63 -51.36
C ALA A 11 28.18 -1.70 -51.66
N ALA A 12 27.90 -2.89 -51.11
CA ALA A 12 28.28 -4.24 -51.53
C ALA A 12 29.71 -4.76 -51.22
N LEU A 13 29.78 -5.91 -50.55
CA LEU A 13 30.27 -7.17 -51.14
C LEU A 13 29.90 -8.40 -50.27
N LEU A 14 29.49 -9.46 -50.97
CA LEU A 14 29.06 -10.77 -50.48
C LEU A 14 30.21 -11.60 -49.92
N ALA A 15 29.91 -12.49 -48.96
CA ALA A 15 30.49 -13.84 -48.90
C ALA A 15 29.56 -14.79 -48.13
N ALA A 16 28.83 -15.62 -48.87
CA ALA A 16 28.18 -16.81 -48.38
C ALA A 16 29.11 -18.00 -48.66
N CYS A 17 29.41 -18.81 -47.64
CA CYS A 17 30.01 -20.13 -47.80
C CYS A 17 29.12 -21.15 -47.07
N SER A 18 28.36 -21.87 -47.88
CA SER A 18 27.73 -23.15 -47.57
C SER A 18 28.79 -24.23 -47.44
N ASN A 19 28.59 -25.26 -46.59
CA ASN A 19 28.98 -26.65 -46.87
C ASN A 19 28.43 -27.67 -45.84
N PRO A 20 28.46 -28.99 -46.11
CA PRO A 20 27.26 -29.83 -46.18
C PRO A 20 27.23 -30.98 -45.15
N SER A 21 26.16 -31.77 -45.21
CA SER A 21 25.82 -32.92 -44.37
C SER A 21 26.63 -34.20 -44.62
N SER A 22 26.50 -35.14 -43.65
CA SER A 22 26.71 -36.61 -43.69
C SER A 22 28.15 -37.10 -43.44
N ASP A 23 28.48 -38.14 -42.67
CA ASP A 23 27.73 -39.30 -42.14
C ASP A 23 28.44 -39.94 -40.90
N THR A 24 27.63 -40.74 -40.18
CA THR A 24 27.88 -41.78 -39.15
C THR A 24 29.28 -42.37 -38.90
N ALA A 25 29.61 -42.53 -37.60
CA ALA A 25 30.28 -43.72 -37.06
C ALA A 25 30.00 -43.90 -35.55
N THR A 26 29.41 -45.04 -35.18
CA THR A 26 29.16 -45.50 -33.80
C THR A 26 30.40 -46.21 -33.22
N PRO A 27 30.64 -46.13 -31.90
CA PRO A 27 31.17 -47.27 -31.14
C PRO A 27 30.21 -47.73 -30.03
N PRO A 28 30.28 -49.00 -29.60
CA PRO A 28 29.30 -49.61 -28.70
C PRO A 28 29.73 -49.59 -27.23
N GLY A 29 28.74 -49.58 -26.33
CA GLY A 29 28.86 -50.09 -24.96
C GLY A 29 28.81 -49.03 -23.85
N GLU A 30 27.66 -48.92 -23.18
CA GLU A 30 27.52 -49.10 -21.71
C GLU A 30 26.00 -49.06 -21.35
N LEU A 31 25.53 -50.00 -20.54
CA LEU A 31 24.20 -49.98 -19.88
C LEU A 31 24.29 -49.23 -18.52
N PRO A 32 23.24 -49.15 -17.69
CA PRO A 32 22.11 -48.22 -17.74
C PRO A 32 22.16 -47.24 -16.53
N GLY A 33 22.04 -45.95 -16.77
CA GLY A 33 21.78 -44.96 -15.72
C GLY A 33 20.32 -44.54 -15.77
N THR A 34 19.50 -45.02 -14.83
CA THR A 34 18.19 -44.44 -14.52
C THR A 34 18.39 -43.00 -14.06
N GLY A 35 18.39 -42.07 -15.01
CA GLY A 35 18.32 -40.64 -14.74
C GLY A 35 16.93 -40.31 -14.22
N THR A 36 16.76 -40.37 -12.91
CA THR A 36 15.65 -39.67 -12.23
C THR A 36 15.68 -38.21 -12.70
N PRO A 37 14.60 -37.68 -13.30
CA PRO A 37 14.55 -36.25 -13.58
C PRO A 37 14.73 -35.49 -12.25
N PRO A 38 15.45 -34.36 -12.22
CA PRO A 38 15.54 -33.58 -10.99
C PRO A 38 14.11 -33.26 -10.57
N ALA A 39 13.74 -33.70 -9.36
CA ALA A 39 12.53 -33.24 -8.74
C ALA A 39 12.62 -31.71 -8.70
N THR A 40 11.84 -31.03 -9.54
CA THR A 40 11.52 -29.63 -9.35
C THR A 40 10.79 -29.57 -8.02
N ALA A 41 11.54 -29.32 -6.96
CA ALA A 41 10.97 -28.87 -5.70
C ALA A 41 10.14 -27.62 -6.04
N PRO A 42 8.86 -27.54 -5.66
CA PRO A 42 8.19 -26.27 -5.68
C PRO A 42 8.85 -25.44 -4.59
N ALA A 43 9.84 -24.63 -4.95
CA ALA A 43 10.11 -23.45 -4.17
C ALA A 43 8.82 -22.66 -4.22
N ALA A 44 8.04 -22.70 -3.14
CA ALA A 44 6.97 -21.76 -2.93
C ALA A 44 7.61 -20.38 -3.05
N SER A 45 7.54 -19.79 -4.25
CA SER A 45 7.88 -18.40 -4.44
C SER A 45 6.82 -17.65 -3.67
N THR A 46 7.14 -17.26 -2.44
CA THR A 46 6.32 -16.31 -1.69
C THR A 46 6.08 -15.14 -2.63
N ASP A 47 4.82 -14.93 -3.01
CA ASP A 47 4.45 -13.72 -3.74
C ASP A 47 4.53 -12.57 -2.75
N PHE A 48 5.74 -12.03 -2.61
CA PHE A 48 6.03 -10.91 -1.72
C PHE A 48 5.17 -9.71 -2.10
N ALA A 49 4.93 -9.48 -3.39
CA ALA A 49 4.13 -8.33 -3.82
C ALA A 49 2.68 -8.45 -3.31
N ALA A 50 2.04 -9.60 -3.53
CA ALA A 50 0.69 -9.85 -3.01
C ALA A 50 0.64 -9.81 -1.48
N THR A 51 1.63 -10.41 -0.81
CA THR A 51 1.67 -10.46 0.66
C THR A 51 1.86 -9.07 1.27
N LEU A 52 2.76 -8.26 0.71
CA LEU A 52 3.01 -6.90 1.16
C LEU A 52 1.78 -6.00 0.95
N ALA A 53 1.10 -6.12 -0.19
CA ALA A 53 -0.11 -5.35 -0.49
C ALA A 53 -1.33 -5.79 0.34
N ALA A 54 -1.37 -7.04 0.78
CA ALA A 54 -2.47 -7.57 1.57
C ALA A 54 -2.48 -7.10 3.05
N HIS A 55 -1.42 -6.43 3.51
CA HIS A 55 -1.27 -6.06 4.92
C HIS A 55 -0.79 -4.62 5.15
N HIS A 56 -1.23 -4.04 6.26
CA HIS A 56 -0.62 -2.88 6.90
C HIS A 56 0.54 -3.37 7.79
N TRP A 57 1.76 -2.88 7.57
CA TRP A 57 2.95 -3.36 8.29
C TRP A 57 3.39 -2.40 9.38
N HIS A 58 3.30 -2.80 10.63
CA HIS A 58 3.63 -1.98 11.80
C HIS A 58 5.00 -2.36 12.36
N LEU A 59 5.89 -1.38 12.54
CA LEU A 59 7.23 -1.60 13.07
C LEU A 59 7.19 -2.13 14.52
N GLU A 60 7.69 -3.35 14.73
CA GLU A 60 7.83 -3.95 16.06
C GLU A 60 9.25 -3.82 16.60
N LYS A 61 10.25 -3.92 15.71
CA LYS A 61 11.65 -3.95 16.10
C LYS A 61 12.51 -3.26 15.04
N ALA A 62 13.49 -2.48 15.49
CA ALA A 62 14.50 -1.88 14.64
C ALA A 62 15.88 -1.87 15.31
N GLU A 63 16.90 -2.37 14.63
CA GLU A 63 18.29 -2.44 15.11
C GLU A 63 19.26 -1.96 14.01
N ASP A 64 20.37 -1.36 14.44
CA ASP A 64 21.51 -1.07 13.55
C ASP A 64 22.35 -2.33 13.26
N GLY A 65 23.40 -2.19 12.44
CA GLY A 65 24.28 -3.31 12.10
C GLY A 65 25.12 -3.86 13.25
N GLN A 66 25.16 -3.17 14.38
CA GLN A 66 25.80 -3.59 15.61
C GLN A 66 24.81 -4.24 16.59
N GLY A 67 23.52 -4.31 16.23
CA GLY A 67 22.45 -4.83 17.08
C GLY A 67 21.94 -3.85 18.13
N ASN A 68 22.32 -2.57 18.07
CA ASN A 68 21.76 -1.57 18.96
C ASN A 68 20.35 -1.18 18.50
N PRO A 69 19.38 -1.01 19.41
CA PRO A 69 18.04 -0.56 19.04
C PRO A 69 18.05 0.84 18.43
N LEU A 70 17.37 1.01 17.29
CA LEU A 70 17.12 2.30 16.65
C LEU A 70 15.98 3.04 17.36
N LYS A 71 16.23 3.46 18.61
CA LYS A 71 15.21 4.04 19.51
C LYS A 71 14.46 5.24 18.93
N ALA A 72 15.11 6.04 18.07
CA ALA A 72 14.49 7.19 17.43
C ALA A 72 13.26 6.83 16.58
N LEU A 73 13.13 5.58 16.13
CA LEU A 73 11.96 5.12 15.37
C LEU A 73 10.71 4.90 16.25
N PHE A 74 10.86 4.91 17.58
CA PHE A 74 9.80 4.68 18.54
C PHE A 74 9.60 5.94 19.39
N VAL A 75 8.37 6.45 19.39
CA VAL A 75 7.99 7.62 20.20
C VAL A 75 6.87 7.19 21.14
N ASP A 76 7.09 7.38 22.44
CA ASP A 76 6.13 6.96 23.46
C ASP A 76 4.77 7.65 23.26
N GLY A 77 3.70 6.88 23.46
CA GLY A 77 2.32 7.37 23.28
C GLY A 77 1.92 7.61 21.83
N GLN A 78 2.74 7.22 20.85
CA GLN A 78 2.41 7.26 19.42
C GLN A 78 2.23 5.84 18.88
N PRO A 79 1.35 5.65 17.87
CA PRO A 79 1.26 4.37 17.19
C PRO A 79 2.60 4.03 16.50
N PRO A 80 2.92 2.72 16.34
CA PRO A 80 4.10 2.31 15.61
C PRO A 80 4.11 2.83 14.17
N LEU A 81 5.31 3.10 13.65
CA LEU A 81 5.50 3.42 12.23
C LEU A 81 4.84 2.35 11.37
N GLN A 82 3.99 2.77 10.43
CA GLN A 82 3.28 1.86 9.53
C GLN A 82 3.80 2.02 8.10
N LEU A 83 3.99 0.89 7.41
CA LEU A 83 4.30 0.80 5.98
C LEU A 83 3.15 0.16 5.22
N ASP A 84 2.79 0.78 4.10
CA ASP A 84 1.79 0.29 3.16
C ASP A 84 2.41 0.19 1.76
N PHE A 85 2.25 -0.96 1.12
CA PHE A 85 2.78 -1.23 -0.22
C PHE A 85 1.64 -1.35 -1.23
N GLY A 86 1.77 -0.68 -2.37
CA GLY A 86 0.80 -0.77 -3.46
C GLY A 86 1.23 0.05 -4.67
N ASP A 87 0.88 -0.40 -5.88
CA ASP A 87 1.19 0.27 -7.14
C ASP A 87 2.67 0.68 -7.29
N GLY A 88 3.60 -0.19 -6.86
CA GLY A 88 5.05 0.07 -6.91
C GLY A 88 5.52 1.21 -5.99
N ARG A 89 4.70 1.62 -5.03
CA ARG A 89 5.00 2.66 -4.04
C ARG A 89 4.86 2.12 -2.62
N VAL A 90 5.76 2.56 -1.76
CA VAL A 90 5.67 2.37 -0.31
C VAL A 90 5.30 3.71 0.31
N SER A 91 4.30 3.73 1.18
CA SER A 91 3.98 4.89 2.01
C SER A 91 4.21 4.61 3.48
N VAL A 92 4.66 5.62 4.19
CA VAL A 92 4.98 5.59 5.61
C VAL A 92 4.05 6.55 6.33
N SER A 93 3.28 6.01 7.25
CA SER A 93 2.32 6.72 8.09
C SER A 93 2.72 6.62 9.56
N HIS A 94 1.90 7.23 10.43
CA HIS A 94 2.18 7.38 11.86
C HIS A 94 3.45 8.17 12.19
N LEU A 95 3.95 8.96 11.24
CA LEU A 95 5.02 9.95 11.41
C LEU A 95 4.44 11.37 11.48
N CYS A 96 5.29 12.37 11.76
CA CYS A 96 4.86 13.77 11.67
C CYS A 96 4.35 14.11 10.27
N ASN A 97 5.19 13.89 9.26
CA ASN A 97 4.80 13.98 7.86
C ASN A 97 4.57 12.60 7.27
N ARG A 98 3.63 12.51 6.31
CA ARG A 98 3.54 11.32 5.47
C ARG A 98 4.77 11.27 4.57
N ARG A 99 5.43 10.11 4.54
CA ARG A 99 6.54 9.83 3.61
C ARG A 99 6.16 8.78 2.60
N GLY A 100 6.85 8.77 1.46
CA GLY A 100 6.66 7.71 0.47
C GLY A 100 7.70 7.74 -0.63
N GLY A 101 7.91 6.60 -1.27
CA GLY A 101 8.87 6.41 -2.34
C GLY A 101 8.46 5.27 -3.26
N SER A 102 9.16 5.11 -4.38
CA SER A 102 9.03 3.92 -5.22
C SER A 102 9.70 2.72 -4.53
N TYR A 103 9.20 1.52 -4.82
CA TYR A 103 9.91 0.29 -4.49
C TYR A 103 9.89 -0.69 -5.67
N THR A 104 10.85 -1.61 -5.66
CA THR A 104 10.88 -2.76 -6.58
C THR A 104 11.18 -4.03 -5.79
N LEU A 105 10.65 -5.16 -6.27
CA LEU A 105 10.86 -6.48 -5.68
C LEU A 105 11.47 -7.40 -6.75
N GLU A 106 12.69 -7.87 -6.50
CA GLU A 106 13.37 -8.81 -7.39
C GLU A 106 14.11 -9.87 -6.57
N GLY A 107 13.84 -11.14 -6.82
CA GLY A 107 14.61 -12.25 -6.23
C GLY A 107 14.70 -12.24 -4.70
N GLY A 108 13.64 -11.83 -3.99
CA GLY A 108 13.66 -11.71 -2.52
C GLY A 108 14.45 -10.50 -2.01
N THR A 109 14.67 -9.51 -2.87
CA THR A 109 15.24 -8.21 -2.52
C THR A 109 14.19 -7.12 -2.72
N LEU A 110 13.95 -6.33 -1.68
CA LEU A 110 13.15 -5.11 -1.71
C LEU A 110 14.09 -3.92 -1.86
N GLN A 111 14.01 -3.21 -2.98
CA GLN A 111 14.73 -1.94 -3.17
C GLN A 111 13.76 -0.79 -2.99
N VAL A 112 13.96 0.02 -1.95
CA VAL A 112 13.23 1.26 -1.71
C VAL A 112 14.03 2.43 -2.27
N GLY A 113 13.41 3.23 -3.13
CA GLY A 113 13.99 4.44 -3.70
C GLY A 113 14.01 5.60 -2.71
N ARG A 114 14.45 6.77 -3.18
CA ARG A 114 14.41 8.00 -2.37
C ARG A 114 12.98 8.34 -1.98
N MET A 115 12.80 8.74 -0.72
CA MET A 115 11.48 9.08 -0.20
C MET A 115 11.25 10.59 -0.21
N ALA A 116 10.06 10.98 -0.65
CA ALA A 116 9.55 12.33 -0.45
C ALA A 116 8.79 12.41 0.88
N SER A 117 8.76 13.62 1.46
CA SER A 117 7.98 13.93 2.66
C SER A 117 7.12 15.17 2.42
N THR A 118 6.00 15.27 3.11
CA THR A 118 5.28 16.54 3.24
C THR A 118 6.05 17.51 4.16
N MET A 119 5.55 18.75 4.31
CA MET A 119 6.19 19.78 5.14
C MET A 119 5.22 20.36 6.18
N MET A 120 4.93 19.58 7.23
CA MET A 120 4.25 20.01 8.43
C MET A 120 5.19 19.92 9.64
N ALA A 121 4.88 20.71 10.66
CA ALA A 121 5.55 20.64 11.95
C ALA A 121 4.58 20.03 12.97
N CYS A 122 5.07 19.12 13.80
CA CYS A 122 4.30 18.47 14.84
C CYS A 122 4.81 18.91 16.22
N PRO A 123 3.91 19.26 17.16
CA PRO A 123 4.30 19.77 18.47
C PRO A 123 4.84 18.69 19.41
N GLU A 124 4.57 17.40 19.14
CA GLU A 124 4.94 16.32 20.05
C GLU A 124 6.45 16.05 20.01
N PRO A 125 7.09 15.89 21.18
CA PRO A 125 8.52 15.59 21.26
C PRO A 125 8.90 14.33 20.48
N GLY A 126 10.05 14.35 19.82
CA GLY A 126 10.60 13.18 19.11
C GLY A 126 9.99 12.88 17.74
N ARG A 127 8.82 13.43 17.37
CA ARG A 127 8.17 13.14 16.08
C ARG A 127 9.00 13.52 14.86
N MET A 128 9.64 14.69 14.90
CA MET A 128 10.50 15.16 13.81
C MET A 128 11.78 14.33 13.70
N GLU A 129 12.31 13.85 14.82
CA GLU A 129 13.48 12.97 14.86
C GLU A 129 13.13 11.57 14.33
N GLN A 130 11.97 11.04 14.74
CA GLN A 130 11.41 9.79 14.24
C GLN A 130 11.24 9.82 12.73
N GLU A 131 10.67 10.90 12.19
CA GLU A 131 10.50 11.06 10.76
C GLU A 131 11.85 11.05 10.00
N LYS A 132 12.86 11.75 10.54
CA LYS A 132 14.21 11.76 9.95
C LYS A 132 14.85 10.38 10.01
N ALA A 133 14.76 9.70 11.16
CA ALA A 133 15.30 8.35 11.34
C ALA A 133 14.61 7.34 10.42
N ALA A 134 13.29 7.45 10.23
CA ALA A 134 12.53 6.60 9.31
C ALA A 134 13.01 6.73 7.87
N GLY A 135 13.23 7.96 7.38
CA GLY A 135 13.77 8.19 6.04
C GLY A 135 15.16 7.55 5.85
N GLN A 136 16.01 7.59 6.88
CA GLN A 136 17.34 6.97 6.82
C GLN A 136 17.31 5.45 6.92
N ALA A 137 16.39 4.89 7.70
CA ALA A 137 16.29 3.46 7.95
C ALA A 137 15.60 2.70 6.81
N LEU A 138 14.68 3.35 6.08
CA LEU A 138 13.83 2.71 5.06
C LEU A 138 14.35 2.82 3.63
N GLU A 139 15.24 3.77 3.34
CA GLU A 139 15.85 3.89 2.01
C GLU A 139 16.95 2.82 1.83
N GLY A 140 16.98 2.18 0.65
CA GLY A 140 18.03 1.24 0.28
C GLY A 140 17.53 -0.16 -0.11
N SER A 141 18.47 -1.10 -0.13
CA SER A 141 18.26 -2.49 -0.57
C SER A 141 18.15 -3.42 0.64
N PHE A 142 17.05 -4.16 0.74
CA PHE A 142 16.77 -5.07 1.83
C PHE A 142 16.58 -6.50 1.30
N ALA A 143 17.23 -7.46 1.93
CA ALA A 143 16.76 -8.84 1.88
C ALA A 143 15.42 -8.91 2.63
N ILE A 144 14.39 -9.45 1.98
CA ILE A 144 13.05 -9.59 2.54
C ILE A 144 12.79 -11.05 2.95
N ALA A 145 12.19 -11.22 4.12
CA ALA A 145 11.60 -12.48 4.56
C ALA A 145 10.23 -12.21 5.16
N VAL A 146 9.27 -13.11 4.92
CA VAL A 146 7.96 -13.07 5.55
C VAL A 146 7.72 -14.41 6.22
N ASP A 147 7.48 -14.35 7.52
CA ASP A 147 7.22 -15.51 8.38
C ASP A 147 5.79 -15.43 8.92
N GLY A 148 5.17 -16.60 9.16
CA GLY A 148 3.76 -16.67 9.54
C GLY A 148 2.84 -16.52 8.32
N GLY A 149 1.82 -17.36 8.24
CA GLY A 149 0.80 -17.33 7.18
C GLY A 149 -0.54 -16.89 7.72
N GLY A 150 -1.40 -16.35 6.85
CA GLY A 150 -2.75 -15.93 7.22
C GLY A 150 -2.81 -14.46 7.61
N ALA A 151 -3.54 -14.14 8.69
CA ALA A 151 -3.93 -12.77 9.01
C ALA A 151 -2.86 -11.94 9.74
N GLU A 152 -1.87 -12.57 10.38
CA GLU A 152 -0.87 -11.86 11.21
C GLU A 152 0.57 -12.31 10.87
N PRO A 153 1.05 -12.07 9.62
CA PRO A 153 2.42 -12.37 9.24
C PRO A 153 3.42 -11.39 9.89
N ARG A 154 4.70 -11.77 9.90
CA ARG A 154 5.82 -10.91 10.27
C ARG A 154 6.75 -10.70 9.07
N LEU A 155 7.02 -9.44 8.75
CA LEU A 155 7.94 -9.02 7.71
C LEU A 155 9.29 -8.68 8.34
N THR A 156 10.35 -9.28 7.84
CA THR A 156 11.73 -8.95 8.19
C THR A 156 12.42 -8.30 6.99
N LEU A 157 12.99 -7.11 7.21
CA LEU A 157 13.80 -6.38 6.23
C LEU A 157 15.23 -6.25 6.77
N LYS A 158 16.20 -6.80 6.04
CA LYS A 158 17.61 -6.73 6.42
C LYS A 158 18.43 -6.01 5.34
N ARG A 159 19.04 -4.88 5.70
CA ARG A 159 19.90 -4.09 4.80
C ARG A 159 21.36 -4.57 4.86
N GLN A 160 22.12 -4.27 3.82
CA GLN A 160 23.55 -4.65 3.71
C GLN A 160 24.44 -4.07 4.83
N ASP A 161 24.08 -2.90 5.37
CA ASP A 161 24.79 -2.29 6.51
C ASP A 161 24.47 -2.95 7.86
N GLY A 162 23.66 -4.02 7.85
CA GLY A 162 23.25 -4.78 9.01
C GLY A 162 21.98 -4.26 9.68
N THR A 163 21.40 -3.14 9.22
CA THR A 163 20.12 -2.65 9.73
C THR A 163 19.03 -3.73 9.60
N LEU A 164 18.31 -3.97 10.68
CA LEU A 164 17.25 -4.96 10.77
C LEU A 164 15.95 -4.29 11.19
N LEU A 165 14.89 -4.45 10.38
CA LEU A 165 13.53 -4.03 10.71
C LEU A 165 12.63 -5.27 10.75
N VAL A 166 11.82 -5.39 11.80
CA VAL A 166 10.78 -6.43 11.91
C VAL A 166 9.44 -5.72 12.08
N LEU A 167 8.46 -6.11 11.26
CA LEU A 167 7.14 -5.52 11.21
C LEU A 167 6.05 -6.58 11.35
N ALA A 168 5.02 -6.30 12.14
CA ALA A 168 3.80 -7.10 12.21
C ALA A 168 2.81 -6.66 11.12
N GLY A 169 2.31 -7.61 10.34
CA GLY A 169 1.27 -7.38 9.35
C GLY A 169 -0.12 -7.51 9.97
N THR A 170 -1.02 -6.59 9.64
CA THR A 170 -2.46 -6.74 9.86
C THR A 170 -3.21 -6.64 8.54
N PRO A 171 -4.31 -7.37 8.31
CA PRO A 171 -4.92 -7.41 6.99
C PRO A 171 -5.54 -6.06 6.62
N THR A 172 -5.31 -5.62 5.38
CA THR A 172 -5.98 -4.43 4.85
C THR A 172 -7.49 -4.65 4.75
N ALA A 173 -8.26 -3.56 4.65
CA ALA A 173 -9.69 -3.67 4.41
C ALA A 173 -10.02 -4.50 3.14
N GLU A 174 -9.22 -4.35 2.09
CA GLU A 174 -9.37 -5.12 0.86
C GLU A 174 -9.19 -6.62 1.10
N THR A 175 -8.17 -7.00 1.89
CA THR A 175 -7.96 -8.39 2.31
C THR A 175 -9.10 -8.88 3.21
N ARG A 176 -9.55 -8.08 4.18
CA ARG A 176 -10.63 -8.45 5.11
C ARG A 176 -11.97 -8.70 4.39
N TYR A 177 -12.25 -7.92 3.35
CA TYR A 177 -13.54 -7.94 2.65
C TYR A 177 -13.48 -8.60 1.25
N GLY A 178 -12.33 -9.08 0.82
CA GLY A 178 -12.19 -9.90 -0.39
C GLY A 178 -12.25 -9.13 -1.71
N GLY A 179 -11.78 -7.88 -1.76
CA GLY A 179 -11.71 -7.08 -2.99
C GLY A 179 -11.44 -5.60 -2.75
N PRO A 180 -11.26 -4.79 -3.80
CA PRO A 180 -10.84 -3.38 -3.70
C PRO A 180 -11.90 -2.42 -3.14
N GLY A 181 -13.11 -2.92 -2.88
CA GLY A 181 -14.26 -2.11 -2.50
C GLY A 181 -14.74 -1.16 -3.61
N GLU A 182 -15.97 -0.69 -3.47
CA GLU A 182 -16.52 0.37 -4.31
C GLU A 182 -16.04 1.72 -3.79
N GLN A 183 -15.47 2.56 -4.66
CA GLN A 183 -15.15 3.93 -4.31
C GLN A 183 -16.42 4.78 -4.32
N VAL A 184 -16.75 5.39 -3.18
CA VAL A 184 -17.88 6.31 -3.06
C VAL A 184 -17.45 7.61 -2.40
N PHE A 185 -18.14 8.70 -2.70
CA PHE A 185 -17.88 10.00 -2.08
C PHE A 185 -19.05 10.39 -1.18
N LEU A 186 -18.76 10.70 0.07
CA LEU A 186 -19.74 11.11 1.07
C LEU A 186 -19.45 12.54 1.51
N GLU A 187 -20.42 13.43 1.37
CA GLU A 187 -20.40 14.70 2.10
C GLU A 187 -20.96 14.44 3.50
N VAL A 188 -20.19 14.73 4.54
CA VAL A 188 -20.57 14.63 5.95
C VAL A 188 -20.85 16.03 6.48
N ALA A 189 -22.05 16.25 7.01
CA ALA A 189 -22.42 17.56 7.53
C ALA A 189 -21.61 17.94 8.78
N ALA A 190 -21.54 19.24 9.03
CA ALA A 190 -20.82 19.78 10.18
C ALA A 190 -21.45 19.43 11.54
N GLN A 191 -22.73 19.03 11.57
CA GLN A 191 -23.43 18.64 12.77
C GLN A 191 -24.02 17.24 12.60
N THR A 192 -23.92 16.44 13.66
CA THR A 192 -24.68 15.21 13.81
C THR A 192 -26.16 15.51 14.09
N ARG A 193 -27.01 14.50 13.95
CA ARG A 193 -28.41 14.59 14.35
C ARG A 193 -28.83 13.38 15.19
N PRO A 194 -29.84 13.54 16.08
CA PRO A 194 -30.40 12.41 16.80
C PRO A 194 -30.92 11.34 15.83
N CYS A 195 -30.59 10.09 16.12
CA CYS A 195 -31.04 8.93 15.36
C CYS A 195 -31.42 7.80 16.31
N SER A 196 -32.37 6.97 15.89
CA SER A 196 -32.77 5.80 16.67
C SER A 196 -31.70 4.72 16.61
N HIS A 197 -31.32 4.19 17.77
CA HIS A 197 -30.44 3.02 17.87
C HIS A 197 -30.95 2.07 18.97
N PRO A 198 -30.99 0.74 18.75
CA PRO A 198 -31.57 -0.21 19.71
C PRO A 198 -30.86 -0.23 21.07
N LEU A 199 -29.54 -0.02 21.09
CA LEU A 199 -28.70 -0.20 22.28
C LEU A 199 -28.08 1.09 22.82
N ILE A 200 -28.21 2.20 22.10
CA ILE A 200 -27.53 3.46 22.44
C ILE A 200 -28.61 4.54 22.57
N PRO A 201 -29.02 4.91 23.79
CA PRO A 201 -29.96 6.00 23.99
C PRO A 201 -29.37 7.31 23.46
N ASP A 202 -30.21 8.16 22.87
CA ASP A 202 -29.85 9.48 22.35
C ASP A 202 -28.68 9.49 21.35
N LYS A 203 -28.47 8.38 20.61
CA LYS A 203 -27.41 8.28 19.61
C LYS A 203 -27.46 9.46 18.65
N GLN A 204 -26.31 10.07 18.45
CA GLN A 204 -26.08 11.06 17.40
C GLN A 204 -25.48 10.36 16.19
N CYS A 205 -26.11 10.50 15.03
CA CYS A 205 -25.62 9.96 13.77
C CYS A 205 -25.03 11.06 12.90
N LEU A 206 -24.03 10.70 12.10
CA LEU A 206 -23.57 11.57 11.02
C LEU A 206 -24.74 11.86 10.07
N GLN A 207 -24.80 13.06 9.54
CA GLN A 207 -25.62 13.36 8.38
C GLN A 207 -24.74 13.23 7.15
N VAL A 208 -25.13 12.37 6.21
CA VAL A 208 -24.36 12.15 4.99
C VAL A 208 -25.24 12.31 3.75
N ARG A 209 -24.61 12.62 2.62
CA ARG A 209 -25.19 12.47 1.29
C ARG A 209 -24.14 12.01 0.30
N GLU A 210 -24.52 11.16 -0.63
CA GLU A 210 -23.60 10.71 -1.68
C GLU A 210 -23.35 11.82 -2.70
N LEU A 211 -22.08 11.97 -3.08
CA LEU A 211 -21.64 12.85 -4.14
C LEU A 211 -21.17 12.02 -5.34
N ARG A 212 -21.39 12.53 -6.54
CA ARG A 212 -20.89 11.93 -7.78
C ARG A 212 -19.79 12.78 -8.38
N TYR A 213 -18.74 12.11 -8.82
CA TYR A 213 -17.61 12.71 -9.52
C TYR A 213 -17.38 11.95 -10.81
N ASP A 214 -16.95 12.65 -11.85
CA ASP A 214 -16.58 12.02 -13.12
C ASP A 214 -15.12 11.58 -13.16
N ALA A 215 -14.72 11.01 -14.29
CA ALA A 215 -13.36 10.53 -14.51
C ALA A 215 -12.28 11.64 -14.43
N ASN A 216 -12.66 12.91 -14.56
CA ASN A 216 -11.76 14.06 -14.42
C ASN A 216 -11.77 14.63 -12.99
N GLY A 217 -12.55 14.04 -12.07
CA GLY A 217 -12.71 14.52 -10.71
C GLY A 217 -13.61 15.75 -10.58
N LEU A 218 -14.47 16.03 -11.57
CA LEU A 218 -15.45 17.11 -11.49
C LEU A 218 -16.77 16.59 -10.90
N ARG A 219 -17.36 17.38 -9.99
CA ARG A 219 -18.65 17.06 -9.36
C ARG A 219 -19.75 17.00 -10.43
N GLN A 220 -20.57 15.95 -10.39
CA GLN A 220 -21.68 15.75 -11.33
C GLN A 220 -23.03 15.68 -10.63
N GLY A 221 -24.03 16.30 -11.26
CA GLY A 221 -25.41 16.30 -10.79
C GLY A 221 -25.61 17.04 -9.47
N ASP A 222 -26.85 17.04 -9.01
CA ASP A 222 -27.19 17.54 -7.69
C ASP A 222 -26.79 16.51 -6.61
N PRO A 223 -26.29 16.95 -5.45
CA PRO A 223 -26.04 16.05 -4.32
C PRO A 223 -27.29 15.30 -3.93
N GLY A 224 -27.12 14.07 -3.40
CA GLY A 224 -28.24 13.35 -2.81
C GLY A 224 -28.89 14.10 -1.64
N GLU A 225 -30.06 13.64 -1.22
CA GLU A 225 -30.70 14.12 0.01
C GLU A 225 -29.85 13.75 1.24
N TRP A 226 -29.91 14.60 2.27
CA TRP A 226 -29.28 14.31 3.55
C TRP A 226 -29.99 13.16 4.25
N GLN A 227 -29.22 12.21 4.74
CA GLN A 227 -29.73 11.05 5.48
C GLN A 227 -28.91 10.77 6.74
N ASN A 228 -29.57 10.17 7.73
CA ASN A 228 -28.90 9.60 8.89
C ASN A 228 -27.97 8.48 8.43
N PHE A 229 -26.71 8.55 8.84
CA PHE A 229 -25.75 7.47 8.69
C PHE A 229 -25.62 6.72 10.02
N TYR A 230 -26.16 5.51 10.03
CA TYR A 230 -26.30 4.71 11.26
C TYR A 230 -25.02 3.94 11.62
N ASP A 231 -24.18 3.68 10.63
CA ASP A 231 -22.88 3.01 10.75
C ASP A 231 -21.75 3.98 11.10
N ASP A 232 -20.54 3.42 11.23
CA ASP A 232 -19.29 4.16 11.35
C ASP A 232 -18.50 4.08 10.04
N ILE A 233 -17.56 5.03 9.87
CA ILE A 233 -16.58 5.01 8.78
C ILE A 233 -15.21 4.76 9.43
N GLU A 234 -14.65 3.57 9.21
CA GLU A 234 -13.34 3.20 9.77
C GLU A 234 -12.27 4.20 9.34
N GLY A 235 -11.50 4.72 10.30
CA GLY A 235 -10.46 5.72 10.06
C GLY A 235 -10.95 7.16 9.95
N TYR A 236 -12.26 7.43 10.01
CA TYR A 236 -12.81 8.79 10.06
C TYR A 236 -13.28 9.15 11.47
N GLN A 237 -12.87 10.32 11.94
CA GLN A 237 -13.35 10.91 13.18
C GLN A 237 -13.98 12.27 12.88
N HIS A 238 -15.28 12.38 13.16
CA HIS A 238 -16.03 13.62 12.96
C HIS A 238 -15.63 14.69 13.98
N GLN A 239 -15.69 15.95 13.56
CA GLN A 239 -15.49 17.11 14.40
C GLN A 239 -16.68 18.05 14.28
N ASP A 240 -17.30 18.38 15.41
CA ASP A 240 -18.44 19.31 15.45
C ASP A 240 -18.05 20.68 14.85
N GLY A 241 -18.90 21.18 13.95
CA GLY A 241 -18.65 22.42 13.22
C GLY A 241 -17.77 22.25 11.99
N VAL A 242 -17.31 21.05 11.65
CA VAL A 242 -16.50 20.79 10.46
C VAL A 242 -17.26 19.90 9.48
N ARG A 243 -17.51 20.43 8.28
CA ARG A 243 -18.04 19.66 7.15
C ARG A 243 -16.88 19.02 6.40
N ASN A 244 -17.05 17.77 5.99
CA ASN A 244 -16.07 17.05 5.18
C ASN A 244 -16.67 16.48 3.90
N VAL A 245 -15.87 16.42 2.84
CA VAL A 245 -16.10 15.48 1.75
C VAL A 245 -15.09 14.36 1.88
N LEU A 246 -15.58 13.13 1.98
CA LEU A 246 -14.79 11.92 2.15
C LEU A 246 -14.83 11.11 0.87
N ARG A 247 -13.67 10.58 0.47
CA ARG A 247 -13.59 9.42 -0.41
C ARG A 247 -13.48 8.19 0.48
N VAL A 248 -14.40 7.25 0.33
CA VAL A 248 -14.44 6.04 1.15
C VAL A 248 -14.51 4.81 0.25
N ARG A 249 -13.96 3.70 0.74
CA ARG A 249 -14.15 2.37 0.17
C ARG A 249 -15.33 1.69 0.87
N ARG A 250 -16.38 1.40 0.10
CA ARG A 250 -17.56 0.65 0.53
C ARG A 250 -17.37 -0.82 0.16
N TYR A 251 -17.41 -1.69 1.16
CA TYR A 251 -17.28 -3.13 0.99
C TYR A 251 -18.61 -3.82 1.30
N THR A 252 -18.95 -4.86 0.55
CA THR A 252 -20.08 -5.72 0.88
C THR A 252 -19.64 -6.79 1.87
N ARG A 253 -20.23 -6.79 3.06
CA ARG A 253 -19.96 -7.78 4.10
C ARG A 253 -20.67 -9.09 3.76
N GLN A 254 -20.01 -10.20 4.04
CA GLN A 254 -20.62 -11.54 4.00
C GLN A 254 -21.18 -11.88 5.39
N ASP A 255 -22.21 -12.75 5.43
CA ASP A 255 -22.76 -13.33 6.68
C ASP A 255 -23.17 -12.30 7.76
N VAL A 256 -23.80 -11.20 7.31
CA VAL A 256 -24.21 -10.09 8.18
C VAL A 256 -25.58 -10.34 8.81
N PRO A 257 -25.75 -10.13 10.13
CA PRO A 257 -27.07 -10.15 10.78
C PRO A 257 -28.05 -9.16 10.15
N ALA A 258 -29.36 -9.46 10.23
CA ALA A 258 -30.40 -8.66 9.58
C ALA A 258 -30.54 -7.24 10.13
N ASP A 259 -30.07 -7.01 11.36
CA ASP A 259 -30.03 -5.72 12.06
C ASP A 259 -28.72 -4.95 11.84
N ALA A 260 -27.76 -5.52 11.12
CA ALA A 260 -26.49 -4.89 10.79
C ALA A 260 -26.48 -4.42 9.33
N SER A 261 -25.76 -3.32 9.09
CA SER A 261 -25.53 -2.86 7.73
C SER A 261 -24.78 -3.89 6.91
N LYS A 262 -25.29 -4.12 5.69
CA LYS A 262 -24.64 -4.98 4.68
C LYS A 262 -23.28 -4.43 4.24
N TYR A 263 -23.01 -3.15 4.51
CA TYR A 263 -21.81 -2.48 4.06
C TYR A 263 -20.83 -2.21 5.21
N ALA A 264 -19.55 -2.21 4.89
CA ALA A 264 -18.50 -1.60 5.70
C ALA A 264 -17.89 -0.42 4.94
N TYR A 265 -17.60 0.66 5.64
CA TYR A 265 -17.04 1.87 5.06
C TYR A 265 -15.67 2.13 5.68
N VAL A 266 -14.65 2.27 4.84
CA VAL A 266 -13.28 2.58 5.27
C VAL A 266 -12.85 3.87 4.59
N LEU A 267 -12.37 4.83 5.37
CA LEU A 267 -11.85 6.08 4.85
C LEU A 267 -10.64 5.80 3.96
N ASP A 268 -10.68 6.32 2.74
CA ASP A 268 -9.53 6.36 1.84
C ASP A 268 -8.84 7.72 1.99
N MET A 269 -9.60 8.82 1.88
CA MET A 269 -9.09 10.15 2.16
C MET A 269 -10.18 11.18 2.45
N VAL A 270 -9.80 12.23 3.18
CA VAL A 270 -10.58 13.48 3.26
C VAL A 270 -10.24 14.33 2.03
N VAL A 271 -11.23 14.55 1.18
CA VAL A 271 -11.11 15.33 -0.07
C VAL A 271 -11.23 16.82 0.22
N GLU A 272 -12.14 17.18 1.12
CA GLU A 272 -12.42 18.57 1.49
C GLU A 272 -12.74 18.67 2.99
N SER A 273 -12.36 19.79 3.60
CA SER A 273 -12.69 20.11 4.98
C SER A 273 -13.01 21.59 5.10
N GLU A 274 -14.14 21.91 5.72
CA GLU A 274 -14.63 23.28 5.89
C GLU A 274 -15.17 23.50 7.29
N THR A 275 -14.71 24.55 7.97
CA THR A 275 -15.32 25.00 9.23
C THR A 275 -16.60 25.78 8.92
N VAL A 276 -17.74 25.21 9.31
CA VAL A 276 -19.05 25.82 9.13
C VAL A 276 -19.35 26.70 10.33
N LYS A 277 -19.59 27.99 10.09
CA LYS A 277 -20.08 28.88 11.15
C LYS A 277 -21.42 28.37 11.66
N PRO A 278 -21.65 28.32 12.99
CA PRO A 278 -22.96 28.01 13.53
C PRO A 278 -24.01 28.94 12.90
N ALA A 279 -25.17 28.40 12.53
CA ALA A 279 -26.28 29.22 12.13
C ALA A 279 -26.64 30.17 13.30
N PRO A 280 -26.88 31.47 13.03
CA PRO A 280 -27.24 32.43 14.07
C PRO A 280 -28.57 32.11 14.76
#